data_AF-A0A4S1W4B9-F1
#
_entry.id   AF-A0A4S1W4B9-F1
#
_cell.length_a   1.000
_cell.length_b   1.000
_cell.length_c   1.000
_cell.angle_alpha   90.00
_cell.angle_beta   90.00
_cell.angle_gamma   90.00
#
_symmetry.space_group_name_H-M   'P 1'
#
loop_
_entity.id
_entity.type
_entity.pdbx_description
1 polymer ?
#
loop_
_entity_poly.entity_id
_entity_poly.type
_entity_poly.pdbx_seq_one_letter_code
_entity_poly.pdbx_strand_id
1 'polypeptide(L)'
;MHWKRVTRLGTMGGMLALSACMMPYDGGMYEAPPAPVYSAVESPDEYRFIDRADSLWETIGDAPPDYAFTFEEAEPWAWELADGHRIVVEEAGDGMRSYFFAPGDAGPFLAVRPGMSFGFDGEAVAVVYGPDGGAMPREIGAEHLGEGVELFARGRQLLRAMLQKQWREVDSQAWIDTSPMLWSTIQLWDNGWQRHSGWGRHRDQWRDAEWRRRLEAERLRRRERAEAFRRWREGGFQGPPPGHWHKPGAGRPDRPGRPGGAT
;
A
#
# COMPACT_ATOMS: atom_id res chain seq x y z
N MET A 1 -8.44 26.33 -73.85
CA MET A 1 -9.60 26.30 -72.92
C MET A 1 -9.13 25.88 -71.54
N HIS A 2 -9.74 26.49 -70.53
CA HIS A 2 -9.33 26.71 -69.14
C HIS A 2 -8.85 25.53 -68.24
N TRP A 3 -7.88 25.90 -67.40
CA TRP A 3 -7.59 25.54 -65.99
C TRP A 3 -7.22 24.10 -65.57
N LYS A 4 -5.97 23.96 -65.10
CA LYS A 4 -5.55 22.98 -64.07
C LYS A 4 -5.71 23.64 -62.69
N ARG A 5 -6.46 22.99 -61.78
CA ARG A 5 -6.64 23.41 -60.37
C ARG A 5 -5.59 22.75 -59.47
N VAL A 6 -5.15 23.52 -58.48
CA VAL A 6 -4.33 23.20 -57.30
C VAL A 6 -5.25 22.79 -56.15
N THR A 7 -4.88 21.77 -55.34
CA THR A 7 -5.29 21.61 -53.91
C THR A 7 -4.36 20.57 -53.25
N ARG A 8 -3.38 20.96 -52.42
CA ARG A 8 -3.37 21.18 -50.94
C ARG A 8 -3.47 19.91 -50.07
N LEU A 9 -2.43 19.78 -49.22
CA LEU A 9 -2.32 18.96 -48.02
C LEU A 9 -3.51 19.14 -47.06
N GLY A 10 -3.85 18.06 -46.36
CA GLY A 10 -4.67 18.09 -45.14
C GLY A 10 -4.41 16.86 -44.29
N THR A 11 -3.50 16.97 -43.32
CA THR A 11 -3.36 16.06 -42.19
C THR A 11 -4.51 16.33 -41.21
N MET A 12 -5.36 15.33 -40.94
CA MET A 12 -6.31 15.38 -39.83
C MET A 12 -5.69 14.68 -38.62
N GLY A 13 -5.34 15.46 -37.60
CA GLY A 13 -5.14 14.99 -36.24
C GLY A 13 -6.50 14.88 -35.54
N GLY A 14 -6.82 13.68 -35.03
CA GLY A 14 -7.99 13.46 -34.18
C GLY A 14 -7.61 13.67 -32.72
N MET A 15 -8.18 14.70 -32.09
CA MET A 15 -8.21 14.83 -30.63
C MET A 15 -9.44 14.08 -30.11
N LEU A 16 -9.23 13.09 -29.24
CA LEU A 16 -10.29 12.51 -28.42
C LEU A 16 -10.51 13.40 -27.20
N ALA A 17 -11.68 14.02 -27.14
CA ALA A 17 -12.15 14.73 -25.96
C ALA A 17 -12.71 13.71 -24.95
N LEU A 18 -12.09 13.60 -23.78
CA LEU A 18 -12.67 12.93 -22.63
C LEU A 18 -13.58 13.91 -21.90
N SER A 19 -14.89 13.66 -21.94
CA SER A 19 -15.89 14.34 -21.12
C SER A 19 -15.66 13.99 -19.64
N ALA A 20 -15.21 14.97 -18.86
CA ALA A 20 -15.19 14.88 -17.41
C ALA A 20 -16.60 15.13 -16.83
N CYS A 21 -17.10 14.20 -16.02
CA CYS A 21 -18.26 14.42 -15.18
C CYS A 21 -17.92 15.48 -14.12
N MET A 22 -18.47 16.69 -14.28
CA MET A 22 -18.36 17.81 -13.35
C MET A 22 -19.20 17.53 -12.09
N MET A 23 -18.54 17.25 -10.97
CA MET A 23 -19.13 17.36 -9.64
C MET A 23 -19.04 18.82 -9.15
N PRO A 24 -20.02 19.34 -8.41
CA PRO A 24 -19.99 20.72 -7.93
C PRO A 24 -18.93 20.87 -6.84
N TYR A 25 -17.81 21.53 -7.18
CA TYR A 25 -16.77 21.93 -6.23
C TYR A 25 -16.87 23.42 -5.95
N ASP A 26 -16.79 23.77 -4.67
CA ASP A 26 -16.89 25.12 -4.13
C ASP A 26 -15.62 25.93 -4.46
N GLY A 27 -15.71 26.82 -5.46
CA GLY A 27 -15.05 28.13 -5.54
C GLY A 27 -13.52 28.31 -5.50
N GLY A 28 -12.71 27.28 -5.24
CA GLY A 28 -11.24 27.37 -5.27
C GLY A 28 -10.69 27.13 -6.68
N MET A 29 -9.77 27.99 -7.16
CA MET A 29 -8.98 27.70 -8.37
C MET A 29 -8.21 26.41 -8.12
N TYR A 30 -8.61 25.33 -8.81
CA TYR A 30 -7.85 24.07 -8.81
C TYR A 30 -6.51 24.34 -9.50
N GLU A 31 -5.45 24.52 -8.71
CA GLU A 31 -4.09 24.42 -9.22
C GLU A 31 -3.81 22.94 -9.41
N ALA A 32 -3.69 22.52 -10.68
CA ALA A 32 -3.32 21.15 -10.99
C ALA A 32 -1.97 20.85 -10.32
N PRO A 33 -1.82 19.70 -9.64
CA PRO A 33 -0.56 19.34 -9.00
C PRO A 33 0.57 19.38 -10.04
N PRO A 34 1.79 19.79 -9.64
CA PRO A 34 2.92 19.86 -10.54
C PRO A 34 3.10 18.51 -11.25
N ALA A 35 3.43 18.55 -12.53
CA ALA A 35 3.70 17.35 -13.29
C ALA A 35 4.79 16.54 -12.55
N PRO A 36 4.57 15.24 -12.29
CA PRO A 36 5.53 14.43 -11.57
C PRO A 36 6.92 14.49 -12.23
N VAL A 37 7.93 14.73 -11.40
CA VAL A 37 9.33 14.83 -11.82
C VAL A 37 9.90 13.41 -11.83
N TYR A 38 10.09 12.86 -13.03
CA TYR A 38 10.72 11.54 -13.22
C TYR A 38 12.11 11.70 -13.79
N SER A 39 13.08 10.94 -13.26
CA SER A 39 14.41 10.83 -13.85
C SER A 39 14.42 9.71 -14.92
N ALA A 40 15.18 9.88 -15.99
CA ALA A 40 15.42 8.83 -16.99
C ALA A 40 16.47 7.79 -16.53
N VAL A 41 17.08 8.02 -15.36
CA VAL A 41 18.06 7.16 -14.70
C VAL A 41 17.50 6.83 -13.33
N GLU A 42 17.51 5.56 -12.91
CA GLU A 42 17.19 5.15 -11.53
C GLU A 42 17.95 6.02 -10.53
N SER A 43 17.29 7.07 -10.06
CA SER A 43 17.87 7.97 -9.08
C SER A 43 17.72 7.29 -7.73
N PRO A 44 18.75 7.27 -6.86
CA PRO A 44 18.58 6.75 -5.51
C PRO A 44 17.39 7.37 -4.77
N ASP A 45 17.08 8.64 -5.06
CA ASP A 45 15.96 9.34 -4.42
C ASP A 45 14.58 8.76 -4.78
N GLU A 46 14.45 8.07 -5.92
CA GLU A 46 13.19 7.44 -6.34
C GLU A 46 12.82 6.29 -5.41
N TYR A 47 13.81 5.61 -4.80
CA TYR A 47 13.59 4.44 -3.94
C TYR A 47 13.25 4.79 -2.48
N ARG A 48 13.17 6.06 -2.12
CA ARG A 48 12.92 6.51 -0.73
C ARG A 48 11.61 5.97 -0.14
N PHE A 49 10.59 5.76 -0.97
CA PHE A 49 9.28 5.31 -0.51
C PHE A 49 9.26 3.79 -0.27
N ILE A 50 9.77 3.02 -1.23
CA ILE A 50 9.78 1.57 -1.13
C ILE A 50 10.84 1.09 -0.13
N ASP A 51 12.02 1.72 -0.02
CA ASP A 51 13.00 1.35 1.02
C ASP A 51 12.46 1.62 2.43
N ARG A 52 11.77 2.74 2.63
CA ARG A 52 11.11 3.04 3.90
C ARG A 52 10.06 1.98 4.23
N ALA A 53 9.19 1.63 3.28
CA ALA A 53 8.15 0.63 3.48
C ALA A 53 8.74 -0.77 3.75
N ASP A 54 9.77 -1.15 3.01
CA ASP A 54 10.53 -2.39 3.19
C ASP A 54 11.17 -2.45 4.59
N SER A 55 11.77 -1.35 5.05
CA SER A 55 12.31 -1.24 6.42
C SER A 55 11.23 -1.40 7.50
N LEU A 56 10.00 -0.95 7.25
CA LEU A 56 8.86 -1.14 8.17
C LEU A 56 8.43 -2.61 8.21
N TRP A 57 8.35 -3.28 7.05
CA TRP A 57 8.05 -4.73 7.01
C TRP A 57 9.15 -5.57 7.67
N GLU A 58 10.43 -5.29 7.40
CA GLU A 58 11.58 -5.91 8.09
C GLU A 58 11.49 -5.73 9.62
N THR A 59 10.89 -4.63 10.07
CA THR A 59 10.71 -4.33 11.50
C THR A 59 9.54 -5.08 12.11
N ILE A 60 8.43 -5.23 11.38
CA ILE A 60 7.27 -5.99 11.82
C ILE A 60 7.58 -7.50 11.83
N GLY A 61 8.29 -8.00 10.83
CA GLY A 61 8.55 -9.43 10.66
C GLY A 61 7.25 -10.24 10.70
N ASP A 62 7.25 -11.37 11.41
CA ASP A 62 6.08 -12.26 11.52
C ASP A 62 5.03 -11.80 12.55
N ALA A 63 5.14 -10.57 13.07
CA ALA A 63 4.22 -10.10 14.09
C ALA A 63 2.80 -9.95 13.52
N PRO A 64 1.76 -10.53 14.16
CA PRO A 64 0.38 -10.35 13.73
C PRO A 64 -0.04 -8.87 13.82
N PRO A 65 -1.14 -8.48 13.13
CA PRO A 65 -1.67 -7.13 13.23
C PRO A 65 -2.01 -6.75 14.67
N ASP A 66 -1.95 -5.45 14.94
CA ASP A 66 -2.24 -4.88 16.26
C ASP A 66 -3.75 -4.83 16.52
N TYR A 67 -4.53 -4.57 15.46
CA TYR A 67 -5.98 -4.54 15.48
C TYR A 67 -6.54 -4.68 14.06
N ALA A 68 -7.83 -4.99 14.00
CA ALA A 68 -8.65 -4.87 12.81
C ALA A 68 -9.60 -3.66 12.95
N PHE A 69 -10.21 -3.21 11.87
CA PHE A 69 -11.28 -2.21 11.96
C PHE A 69 -12.31 -2.42 10.87
N THR A 70 -13.51 -1.87 11.06
CA THR A 70 -14.55 -1.94 10.03
C THR A 70 -14.31 -0.86 8.99
N PHE A 71 -14.31 -1.27 7.74
CA PHE A 71 -14.29 -0.35 6.62
C PHE A 71 -15.16 -0.91 5.50
N GLU A 72 -16.25 -0.21 5.20
CA GLU A 72 -17.29 -0.72 4.30
C GLU A 72 -17.76 -2.12 4.76
N GLU A 73 -17.82 -3.11 3.87
CA GLU A 73 -18.18 -4.50 4.18
C GLU A 73 -16.97 -5.41 4.47
N ALA A 74 -15.79 -4.79 4.64
CA ALA A 74 -14.52 -5.47 4.86
C ALA A 74 -13.95 -5.20 6.25
N GLU A 75 -12.88 -5.93 6.59
CA GLU A 75 -12.18 -5.83 7.85
C GLU A 75 -10.66 -5.71 7.60
N PRO A 76 -10.15 -4.51 7.31
CA PRO A 76 -8.72 -4.29 7.14
C PRO A 76 -7.95 -4.54 8.45
N TRP A 77 -6.70 -4.95 8.30
CA TRP A 77 -5.75 -5.16 9.40
C TRP A 77 -4.74 -4.02 9.47
N ALA A 78 -4.36 -3.65 10.69
CA ALA A 78 -3.45 -2.55 10.91
C ALA A 78 -2.30 -2.90 11.86
N TRP A 79 -1.13 -2.34 11.56
CA TRP A 79 0.02 -2.25 12.45
C TRP A 79 0.27 -0.77 12.73
N GLU A 80 0.46 -0.42 14.00
CA GLU A 80 0.86 0.92 14.44
C GLU A 80 2.17 0.82 15.22
N LEU A 81 3.22 1.44 14.67
CA LEU A 81 4.53 1.49 15.30
C LEU A 81 4.56 2.61 16.35
N ALA A 82 5.46 2.47 17.34
CA ALA A 82 5.55 3.44 18.43
C ALA A 82 5.96 4.86 18.00
N ASP A 83 6.58 5.02 16.84
CA ASP A 83 6.93 6.33 16.29
C ASP A 83 5.79 6.96 15.46
N GLY A 84 4.64 6.28 15.36
CA GLY A 84 3.43 6.74 14.69
C GLY A 84 3.28 6.30 13.23
N HIS A 85 4.24 5.55 12.68
CA HIS A 85 4.05 4.92 11.37
C HIS A 85 2.95 3.87 11.44
N ARG A 86 2.16 3.78 10.37
CA ARG A 86 1.11 2.76 10.23
C ARG A 86 1.24 1.99 8.95
N ILE A 87 0.82 0.75 9.00
CA ILE A 87 0.56 -0.09 7.83
C ILE A 87 -0.88 -0.56 7.93
N VAL A 88 -1.62 -0.40 6.84
CA VAL A 88 -2.97 -0.97 6.69
C VAL A 88 -2.96 -1.94 5.54
N VAL A 89 -3.55 -3.11 5.74
CA VAL A 89 -3.71 -4.14 4.72
C VAL A 89 -5.19 -4.44 4.55
N GLU A 90 -5.65 -4.45 3.31
CA GLU A 90 -7.01 -4.89 2.95
C GLU A 90 -6.97 -5.99 1.89
N GLU A 91 -7.98 -6.86 1.90
CA GLU A 91 -8.26 -7.76 0.80
C GLU A 91 -9.08 -7.02 -0.26
N ALA A 92 -8.61 -7.02 -1.50
CA ALA A 92 -9.30 -6.46 -2.65
C ALA A 92 -9.55 -7.54 -3.72
N GLY A 93 -10.39 -7.23 -4.71
CA GLY A 93 -10.77 -8.20 -5.75
C GLY A 93 -9.60 -8.72 -6.59
N ASP A 94 -8.49 -7.99 -6.65
CA ASP A 94 -7.26 -8.38 -7.35
C ASP A 94 -6.19 -9.00 -6.43
N GLY A 95 -6.42 -9.04 -5.11
CA GLY A 95 -5.52 -9.58 -4.11
C GLY A 95 -5.31 -8.61 -2.94
N MET A 96 -4.24 -8.82 -2.17
CA MET A 96 -3.94 -8.00 -0.99
C MET A 96 -3.38 -6.64 -1.39
N ARG A 97 -3.88 -5.57 -0.77
CA ARG A 97 -3.35 -4.21 -0.91
C ARG A 97 -2.78 -3.75 0.42
N SER A 98 -1.63 -3.08 0.37
CA SER A 98 -0.96 -2.52 1.55
C SER A 98 -0.78 -1.01 1.40
N TYR A 99 -1.00 -0.27 2.47
CA TYR A 99 -0.88 1.19 2.52
C TYR A 99 0.00 1.59 3.69
N PHE A 100 0.97 2.46 3.45
CA PHE A 100 1.97 2.87 4.43
C PHE A 100 1.84 4.35 4.71
N PHE A 101 1.79 4.72 5.98
CA PHE A 101 1.54 6.07 6.44
C PHE A 101 2.65 6.55 7.35
N ALA A 102 3.13 7.78 7.13
CA ALA A 102 4.04 8.42 8.05
C ALA A 102 3.24 9.11 9.18
N PRO A 103 3.89 9.40 10.32
CA PRO A 103 3.24 10.11 11.42
C PRO A 103 2.73 11.49 10.96
N GLY A 104 1.42 11.72 11.09
CA GLY A 104 0.79 13.00 10.77
C GLY A 104 0.35 13.19 9.32
N ASP A 105 0.69 12.26 8.42
CA ASP A 105 0.27 12.34 7.03
C ASP A 105 -1.25 12.14 6.88
N ALA A 106 -1.83 12.84 5.91
CA ALA A 106 -3.26 12.75 5.59
C ALA A 106 -3.60 11.59 4.63
N GLY A 107 -2.60 10.88 4.12
CA GLY A 107 -2.68 9.80 3.13
C GLY A 107 -1.40 8.96 3.11
N PRO A 108 -1.35 7.89 2.29
CA PRO A 108 -0.20 7.00 2.27
C PRO A 108 0.99 7.63 1.57
N PHE A 109 2.22 7.37 2.04
CA PHE A 109 3.44 7.66 1.28
C PHE A 109 3.80 6.54 0.30
N LEU A 110 3.24 5.34 0.51
CA LEU A 110 3.33 4.21 -0.42
C LEU A 110 2.03 3.41 -0.40
N ALA A 111 1.54 3.02 -1.57
CA ALA A 111 0.48 2.03 -1.73
C ALA A 111 0.97 0.87 -2.61
N VAL A 112 0.55 -0.34 -2.28
CA VAL A 112 1.01 -1.58 -2.90
C VAL A 112 -0.18 -2.42 -3.26
N ARG A 113 -0.14 -2.99 -4.45
CA ARG A 113 -1.10 -3.98 -4.92
C ARG A 113 -0.33 -5.12 -5.61
N PRO A 114 -1.01 -6.20 -6.01
CA PRO A 114 -0.37 -7.24 -6.80
C PRO A 114 0.25 -6.67 -8.08
N GLY A 115 1.57 -6.83 -8.21
CA GLY A 115 2.35 -6.47 -9.39
C GLY A 115 2.84 -5.03 -9.47
N MET A 116 2.41 -4.11 -8.60
CA MET A 116 2.84 -2.71 -8.66
C MET A 116 2.83 -2.03 -7.28
N SER A 117 3.66 -1.00 -7.14
CA SER A 117 3.63 -0.09 -5.99
C SER A 117 3.69 1.36 -6.45
N PHE A 118 3.16 2.27 -5.64
CA PHE A 118 3.02 3.69 -5.96
C PHE A 118 3.56 4.51 -4.79
N GLY A 119 4.63 5.26 -5.00
CA GLY A 119 5.18 6.20 -4.03
C GLY A 119 4.58 7.60 -4.21
N PHE A 120 4.29 8.28 -3.11
CA PHE A 120 3.57 9.55 -3.12
C PHE A 120 4.35 10.67 -2.47
N ASP A 121 4.45 11.81 -3.15
CA ASP A 121 4.90 13.07 -2.56
C ASP A 121 3.68 13.98 -2.35
N GLY A 122 3.22 14.08 -1.12
CA GLY A 122 1.89 14.62 -0.82
C GLY A 122 0.80 13.76 -1.45
N GLU A 123 -0.07 14.35 -2.27
CA GLU A 123 -1.15 13.64 -2.98
C GLU A 123 -0.75 13.19 -4.40
N ALA A 124 0.46 13.53 -4.86
CA ALA A 124 0.92 13.24 -6.21
C ALA A 124 1.67 11.89 -6.26
N VAL A 125 1.40 11.09 -7.30
CA VAL A 125 2.20 9.90 -7.61
C VAL A 125 3.60 10.35 -8.04
N ALA A 126 4.59 10.14 -7.18
CA ALA A 126 5.97 10.50 -7.42
C ALA A 126 6.73 9.42 -8.20
N VAL A 127 6.41 8.16 -7.95
CA VAL A 127 7.09 7.00 -8.56
C VAL A 127 6.15 5.81 -8.65
N VAL A 128 6.26 5.06 -9.74
CA VAL A 128 5.59 3.76 -9.92
C VAL A 128 6.68 2.70 -9.94
N TYR A 129 6.48 1.64 -9.17
CA TYR A 129 7.39 0.50 -9.12
C TYR A 129 6.75 -0.73 -9.73
N GLY A 130 7.57 -1.53 -10.40
CA GLY A 130 7.20 -2.84 -10.91
C GLY A 130 7.04 -3.91 -9.81
N PRO A 131 6.71 -5.15 -10.21
CA PRO A 131 6.41 -6.24 -9.29
C PRO A 131 7.54 -6.54 -8.29
N ASP A 132 8.78 -6.31 -8.68
CA ASP A 132 9.98 -6.63 -7.92
C ASP A 132 10.58 -5.43 -7.19
N GLY A 133 9.85 -4.30 -7.17
CA GLY A 133 10.24 -3.05 -6.53
C GLY A 133 11.11 -2.12 -7.39
N GLY A 134 11.42 -2.47 -8.63
CA GLY A 134 12.17 -1.60 -9.54
C GLY A 134 11.37 -0.36 -9.95
N ALA A 135 11.98 0.83 -9.90
CA ALA A 135 11.34 2.04 -10.38
C ALA A 135 11.09 1.93 -11.89
N MET A 136 9.86 2.15 -12.32
CA MET A 136 9.51 2.08 -13.74
C MET A 136 10.02 3.32 -14.50
N PRO A 137 10.43 3.15 -15.77
CA PRO A 137 10.65 4.30 -16.66
C PRO A 137 9.43 5.20 -16.72
N ARG A 138 9.65 6.51 -16.81
CA ARG A 138 8.62 7.55 -16.81
C ARG A 138 7.46 7.25 -17.74
N GLU A 139 7.76 6.89 -18.99
CA GLU A 139 6.76 6.71 -20.04
C GLU A 139 5.83 5.53 -19.72
N ILE A 140 6.38 4.48 -19.11
CA ILE A 140 5.62 3.30 -18.69
C ILE A 140 4.83 3.61 -17.42
N GLY A 141 5.47 4.22 -16.41
CA GLY A 141 4.80 4.59 -15.16
C GLY A 141 3.65 5.59 -15.36
N ALA A 142 3.74 6.46 -16.37
CA ALA A 142 2.71 7.43 -16.71
C ALA A 142 1.36 6.79 -17.07
N GLU A 143 1.36 5.56 -17.59
CA GLU A 143 0.15 4.81 -17.93
C GLU A 143 -0.66 4.39 -16.69
N HIS A 144 -0.02 4.38 -15.52
CA HIS A 144 -0.60 3.90 -14.26
C HIS A 144 -0.96 5.00 -13.25
N LEU A 145 -0.80 6.28 -13.61
CA LEU A 145 -1.02 7.38 -12.65
C LEU A 145 -2.45 7.45 -12.14
N GLY A 146 -3.45 7.18 -12.99
CA GLY A 146 -4.85 7.16 -12.58
C GLY A 146 -5.10 6.14 -11.48
N GLU A 147 -4.48 4.97 -11.59
CA GLU A 147 -4.57 3.91 -10.59
C GLU A 147 -3.90 4.31 -9.27
N GLY A 148 -2.72 4.96 -9.34
CA GLY A 148 -2.05 5.50 -8.16
C GLY A 148 -2.91 6.54 -7.42
N VAL A 149 -3.61 7.41 -8.15
CA VAL A 149 -4.54 8.39 -7.56
C VAL A 149 -5.71 7.71 -6.84
N GLU A 150 -6.29 6.65 -7.43
CA GLU A 150 -7.35 5.87 -6.81
C GLU A 150 -6.88 5.20 -5.52
N LEU A 151 -5.69 4.59 -5.54
CA LEU A 151 -5.08 3.96 -4.35
C LEU A 151 -4.76 4.99 -3.26
N PHE A 152 -4.29 6.19 -3.63
CA PHE A 152 -4.10 7.26 -2.67
C PHE A 152 -5.41 7.64 -1.98
N ALA A 153 -6.47 7.88 -2.77
CA ALA A 153 -7.79 8.21 -2.26
C ALA A 153 -8.35 7.11 -1.34
N ARG A 154 -8.17 5.84 -1.71
CA ARG A 154 -8.55 4.67 -0.90
C ARG A 154 -7.79 4.65 0.42
N GLY A 155 -6.47 4.81 0.38
CA GLY A 155 -5.62 4.86 1.58
C GLY A 155 -6.03 5.98 2.55
N ARG A 156 -6.44 7.15 2.04
CA ARG A 156 -6.99 8.23 2.90
C ARG A 156 -8.28 7.83 3.60
N GLN A 157 -9.17 7.14 2.92
CA GLN A 157 -10.43 6.70 3.51
C GLN A 157 -10.19 5.65 4.60
N LEU A 158 -9.31 4.69 4.33
CA LEU A 158 -8.85 3.69 5.30
C LEU A 158 -8.24 4.35 6.54
N LEU A 159 -7.33 5.30 6.34
CA LEU A 159 -6.70 6.04 7.44
C LEU A 159 -7.75 6.77 8.30
N ARG A 160 -8.72 7.46 7.67
CA ARG A 160 -9.79 8.14 8.40
C ARG A 160 -10.62 7.17 9.24
N ALA A 161 -11.01 6.03 8.68
CA ALA A 161 -11.78 5.03 9.42
C ALA A 161 -10.98 4.40 10.55
N MET A 162 -9.71 4.07 10.31
CA MET A 162 -8.80 3.57 11.33
C MET A 162 -8.69 4.55 12.52
N LEU A 163 -8.60 5.86 12.24
CA LEU A 163 -8.52 6.91 13.24
C LEU A 163 -9.83 7.17 14.00
N GLN A 164 -10.98 6.69 13.52
CA GLN A 164 -12.24 6.72 14.28
C GLN A 164 -12.24 5.74 15.46
N LYS A 165 -11.20 4.91 15.60
CA LYS A 165 -10.99 3.99 16.73
C LYS A 165 -12.12 2.99 16.95
N GLN A 166 -12.83 2.61 15.88
CA GLN A 166 -13.73 1.46 15.87
C GLN A 166 -12.93 0.16 15.74
N TRP A 167 -11.93 0.00 16.59
CA TRP A 167 -10.99 -1.11 16.55
C TRP A 167 -11.68 -2.38 17.02
N ARG A 168 -11.33 -3.47 16.37
CA ARG A 168 -11.77 -4.83 16.68
C ARG A 168 -10.56 -5.69 16.97
N GLU A 169 -10.79 -6.71 17.79
CA GLU A 169 -9.82 -7.79 17.90
C GLU A 169 -9.65 -8.44 16.53
N VAL A 170 -8.41 -8.82 16.23
CA VAL A 170 -8.09 -9.52 14.99
C VAL A 170 -8.63 -10.95 15.10
N ASP A 171 -9.42 -11.38 14.12
CA ASP A 171 -9.79 -12.79 13.97
C ASP A 171 -8.51 -13.60 13.65
N SER A 172 -8.04 -14.37 14.65
CA SER A 172 -6.80 -15.14 14.52
C SER A 172 -6.85 -16.15 13.40
N GLN A 173 -8.02 -16.76 13.13
CA GLN A 173 -8.13 -17.77 12.07
C GLN A 173 -8.06 -17.09 10.70
N ALA A 174 -8.82 -16.00 10.51
CA ALA A 174 -8.76 -15.23 9.28
C ALA A 174 -7.34 -14.72 9.01
N TRP A 175 -6.65 -14.20 10.03
CA TRP A 175 -5.25 -13.79 9.88
C TRP A 175 -4.32 -14.96 9.53
N ILE A 176 -4.43 -16.11 10.20
CA ILE A 176 -3.60 -17.29 9.91
C ILE A 176 -3.81 -17.76 8.47
N ASP A 177 -5.05 -17.76 7.99
CA ASP A 177 -5.38 -18.24 6.65
C ASP A 177 -4.92 -17.27 5.54
N THR A 178 -4.97 -15.96 5.79
CA THR A 178 -4.64 -14.94 4.79
C THR A 178 -3.17 -14.50 4.82
N SER A 179 -2.51 -14.54 5.98
CA SER A 179 -1.14 -14.06 6.14
C SER A 179 -0.13 -14.63 5.14
N PRO A 180 -0.18 -15.92 4.70
CA PRO A 180 0.75 -16.42 3.70
C PRO A 180 0.67 -15.69 2.35
N MET A 181 -0.52 -15.20 1.96
CA MET A 181 -0.70 -14.43 0.71
C MET A 181 -0.13 -13.01 0.84
N LEU A 182 -0.26 -12.40 2.01
CA LEU A 182 0.40 -11.13 2.28
C LEU A 182 1.93 -11.29 2.22
N TRP A 183 2.47 -12.33 2.88
CA TRP A 183 3.91 -12.57 2.91
C TRP A 183 4.48 -12.91 1.54
N SER A 184 3.75 -13.63 0.67
CA SER A 184 4.23 -13.87 -0.70
C SER A 184 4.34 -12.59 -1.52
N THR A 185 3.47 -11.60 -1.27
CA THR A 185 3.54 -10.27 -1.91
C THR A 185 4.73 -9.47 -1.39
N ILE A 186 4.99 -9.50 -0.09
CA ILE A 186 6.12 -8.81 0.54
C ILE A 186 7.46 -9.46 0.14
N GLN A 187 7.51 -10.79 0.00
CA GLN A 187 8.68 -11.51 -0.51
C GLN A 187 9.08 -11.09 -1.93
N LEU A 188 8.20 -10.47 -2.72
CA LEU A 188 8.61 -9.92 -4.02
C LEU A 188 9.59 -8.74 -3.85
N TRP A 189 9.54 -8.05 -2.72
CA TRP A 189 10.52 -7.02 -2.36
C TRP A 189 11.78 -7.60 -1.74
N ASP A 190 11.76 -8.85 -1.26
CA ASP A 190 12.95 -9.47 -0.68
C ASP A 190 14.09 -9.42 -1.69
N ASN A 191 15.19 -8.81 -1.26
CA ASN A 191 16.40 -8.58 -2.05
C ASN A 191 16.20 -7.67 -3.29
N GLY A 192 15.10 -6.91 -3.37
CA GLY A 192 14.90 -5.90 -4.43
C GLY A 192 16.03 -4.88 -4.48
N TRP A 193 16.55 -4.48 -3.31
CA TRP A 193 17.73 -3.63 -3.19
C TRP A 193 19.03 -4.26 -3.75
N GLN A 194 19.12 -5.58 -3.85
CA GLN A 194 20.25 -6.27 -4.50
C GLN A 194 20.08 -6.31 -6.03
N ARG A 195 18.84 -6.37 -6.51
CA ARG A 195 18.51 -6.40 -7.94
C ARG A 195 18.57 -5.01 -8.58
N HIS A 196 18.17 -3.99 -7.84
CA HIS A 196 18.04 -2.61 -8.30
C HIS A 196 19.15 -1.75 -7.71
N SER A 197 20.13 -1.38 -8.55
CA SER A 197 21.32 -0.67 -8.09
C SER A 197 20.99 0.72 -7.52
N GLY A 198 19.95 1.40 -8.03
CA GLY A 198 19.45 2.65 -7.48
C GLY A 198 18.96 2.49 -6.04
N TRP A 199 18.23 1.41 -5.77
CA TRP A 199 17.76 1.08 -4.44
C TRP A 199 18.92 0.73 -3.50
N GLY A 200 19.84 -0.14 -3.91
CA GLY A 200 21.03 -0.45 -3.10
C GLY A 200 21.80 0.81 -2.71
N ARG A 201 22.02 1.73 -3.67
CA ARG A 201 22.66 3.03 -3.40
C ARG A 201 21.85 3.95 -2.49
N HIS A 202 20.52 3.86 -2.49
CA HIS A 202 19.68 4.60 -1.53
C HIS A 202 19.92 4.05 -0.13
N ARG A 203 19.72 2.74 0.01
CA ARG A 203 19.78 1.99 1.27
C ARG A 203 21.14 2.13 1.98
N ASP A 204 22.23 2.25 1.23
CA ASP A 204 23.58 2.42 1.78
C ASP A 204 23.86 3.84 2.31
N GLN A 205 22.97 4.82 2.10
CA GLN A 205 23.18 6.19 2.57
C GLN A 205 23.05 6.31 4.09
N TRP A 206 23.86 7.19 4.69
CA TRP A 206 23.96 7.35 6.14
C TRP A 206 22.63 7.72 6.85
N ARG A 207 21.69 8.38 6.14
CA ARG A 207 20.38 8.74 6.68
C ARG A 207 19.53 7.50 6.98
N ASP A 208 19.72 6.43 6.23
CA ASP A 208 18.99 5.17 6.43
C ASP A 208 19.52 4.39 7.64
N ALA A 209 20.82 4.52 7.96
CA ALA A 209 21.38 3.91 9.16
C ALA A 209 20.75 4.47 10.45
N GLU A 210 20.49 5.77 10.51
CA GLU A 210 19.79 6.36 11.66
C GLU A 210 18.33 5.91 11.75
N TRP A 211 17.62 5.92 10.61
CA TRP A 211 16.26 5.40 10.50
C TRP A 211 16.16 3.95 11.00
N ARG A 212 17.02 3.05 10.50
CA ARG A 212 17.04 1.64 10.89
C ARG A 212 17.37 1.41 12.36
N ARG A 213 18.24 2.26 12.97
CA ARG A 213 18.52 2.24 14.41
C ARG A 213 17.29 2.62 15.24
N ARG A 214 16.50 3.61 14.79
CA ARG A 214 15.27 4.01 15.52
C ARG A 214 14.23 2.87 15.55
N LEU A 215 14.22 2.03 14.52
CA LEU A 215 13.32 0.87 14.43
C LEU A 215 13.78 -0.34 15.27
N GLU A 216 14.98 -0.32 15.86
CA GLU A 216 15.56 -1.50 16.51
C GLU A 216 14.78 -1.93 17.76
N ALA A 217 14.33 -0.95 18.57
CA ALA A 217 13.47 -1.22 19.72
C ALA A 217 12.09 -1.75 19.31
N GLU A 218 11.55 -1.25 18.19
CA GLU A 218 10.29 -1.76 17.64
C GLU A 218 10.45 -3.19 17.14
N ARG A 219 11.56 -3.50 16.45
CA ARG A 219 11.87 -4.85 15.96
C ARG A 219 11.90 -5.86 17.10
N LEU A 220 12.48 -5.51 18.25
CA LEU A 220 12.47 -6.38 19.42
C LEU A 220 11.05 -6.64 19.94
N ARG A 221 10.23 -5.58 20.10
CA ARG A 221 8.82 -5.71 20.51
C ARG A 221 8.02 -6.59 19.56
N ARG A 222 8.23 -6.43 18.25
CA ARG A 222 7.53 -7.20 17.21
C ARG A 222 7.92 -8.68 17.24
N ARG A 223 9.21 -8.99 17.45
CA ARG A 223 9.67 -10.37 17.65
C ARG A 223 9.02 -11.01 18.87
N GLU A 224 9.05 -10.36 20.02
CA GLU A 224 8.40 -10.88 21.24
C GLU A 224 6.90 -11.14 21.03
N ARG A 225 6.21 -10.23 20.32
CA ARG A 225 4.80 -10.37 19.95
C ARG A 225 4.55 -11.57 19.02
N ALA A 226 5.36 -11.71 17.98
CA ALA A 226 5.29 -12.84 17.04
C ALA A 226 5.50 -14.17 17.76
N GLU A 227 6.49 -14.25 18.65
CA GLU A 227 6.76 -15.46 19.43
C GLU A 227 5.63 -15.80 20.40
N ALA A 228 5.05 -14.80 21.08
CA ALA A 228 3.93 -15.00 21.98
C ALA A 228 2.71 -15.55 21.23
N PHE A 229 2.38 -14.96 20.08
CA PHE A 229 1.30 -15.44 19.21
C PHE A 229 1.57 -16.86 18.71
N ARG A 230 2.79 -17.14 18.24
CA ARG A 230 3.20 -18.48 17.78
C ARG A 230 3.05 -19.53 18.88
N ARG A 231 3.54 -19.26 20.09
CA ARG A 231 3.41 -20.19 21.25
C ARG A 231 1.94 -20.44 21.60
N TRP A 232 1.12 -19.39 21.60
CA TRP A 232 -0.32 -19.53 21.89
C TRP A 232 -1.03 -20.37 20.81
N ARG A 233 -0.71 -20.16 19.53
CA ARG A 233 -1.21 -20.96 18.40
C ARG A 233 -0.79 -22.42 18.50
N GLU A 234 0.50 -22.68 18.68
CA GLU A 234 1.06 -24.04 18.80
C GLU A 234 0.55 -24.78 20.04
N GLY A 235 0.23 -24.04 21.10
CA GLY A 235 -0.45 -24.55 22.30
C GLY A 235 -1.96 -24.77 22.12
N GLY A 236 -2.51 -24.67 20.91
CA GLY A 236 -3.93 -24.90 20.61
C GLY A 236 -4.86 -23.78 21.11
N PHE A 237 -4.38 -22.55 21.18
CA PHE A 237 -5.13 -21.38 21.64
C PHE A 237 -5.67 -21.52 23.07
N GLN A 238 -4.90 -22.17 23.95
CA GLN A 238 -5.27 -22.34 25.35
C GLN A 238 -4.94 -21.08 26.16
N GLY A 239 -5.85 -20.70 27.07
CA GLY A 239 -5.73 -19.46 27.85
C GLY A 239 -6.06 -18.19 27.05
N PRO A 240 -5.97 -17.01 27.68
CA PRO A 240 -6.24 -15.74 27.03
C PRO A 240 -5.22 -15.44 25.91
N PRO A 241 -5.62 -14.73 24.85
CA PRO A 241 -4.73 -14.31 23.78
C PRO A 241 -3.64 -13.35 24.32
N PRO A 242 -2.40 -13.40 23.80
CA PRO A 242 -1.31 -12.54 24.28
C PRO A 242 -1.42 -11.06 23.86
N GLY A 243 -2.59 -10.61 23.40
CA GLY A 243 -2.85 -9.30 22.79
C GLY A 243 -4.29 -9.19 22.29
N HIS A 244 -4.58 -8.26 21.38
CA HIS A 244 -5.92 -8.00 20.86
C HIS A 244 -6.34 -8.98 19.75
N TRP A 245 -6.24 -10.28 20.03
CA TRP A 245 -6.59 -11.36 19.10
C TRP A 245 -7.74 -12.19 19.63
N HIS A 246 -8.69 -12.51 18.78
CA HIS A 246 -9.80 -13.37 19.17
C HIS A 246 -9.46 -14.85 18.93
N LYS A 247 -9.89 -15.75 19.82
CA LYS A 247 -9.66 -17.21 19.70
C LYS A 247 -10.44 -17.83 18.53
N PRO A 248 -9.83 -18.70 17.70
CA PRO A 248 -10.58 -19.41 16.66
C PRO A 248 -11.77 -20.19 17.22
N GLY A 249 -12.92 -20.12 16.54
CA GLY A 249 -14.12 -20.87 16.89
C GLY A 249 -14.94 -20.33 18.07
N ALA A 250 -14.49 -19.28 18.76
CA ALA A 250 -15.32 -18.57 19.74
C ALA A 250 -16.30 -17.59 19.04
N GLY A 251 -17.05 -18.07 18.04
CA GLY A 251 -18.22 -17.40 17.46
C GLY A 251 -17.99 -15.99 16.87
N ARG A 252 -17.84 -15.91 15.54
CA ARG A 252 -18.32 -14.73 14.80
C ARG A 252 -19.84 -14.86 14.71
N PRO A 253 -20.65 -13.81 14.93
CA PRO A 253 -22.03 -13.79 14.46
C PRO A 253 -22.03 -14.07 12.96
N ASP A 254 -22.85 -15.02 12.51
CA ASP A 254 -22.93 -15.46 11.12
C ASP A 254 -22.90 -14.27 10.15
N ARG A 255 -22.02 -14.36 9.15
CA ARG A 255 -22.02 -13.46 7.99
C ARG A 255 -23.30 -13.78 7.20
N PRO A 256 -24.31 -12.89 7.12
CA PRO A 256 -25.47 -13.15 6.29
C PRO A 256 -25.01 -13.03 4.84
N GLY A 257 -25.08 -14.11 4.06
CA GLY A 257 -24.88 -14.01 2.61
C GLY A 257 -24.17 -15.15 1.90
N ARG A 258 -23.75 -16.24 2.57
CA ARG A 258 -23.33 -17.43 1.83
C ARG A 258 -24.53 -18.36 1.65
N PRO A 259 -25.06 -18.56 0.43
CA PRO A 259 -26.10 -19.55 0.20
C PRO A 259 -25.52 -20.92 0.56
N GLY A 260 -26.13 -21.58 1.54
CA GLY A 260 -25.81 -22.96 1.88
C GLY A 260 -26.02 -23.84 0.66
N GLY A 261 -24.94 -24.46 0.18
CA GLY A 261 -25.03 -25.60 -0.71
C GLY A 261 -25.72 -26.73 0.04
N ALA A 262 -27.00 -26.94 -0.29
CA ALA A 262 -27.72 -28.15 0.10
C ALA A 262 -27.33 -29.29 -0.85
N THR A 263 -27.30 -30.48 -0.24
CA THR A 263 -27.15 -31.85 -0.76
C THR A 263 -25.76 -32.28 -1.18
#